data_AF-A0A8J2KPL2-F1
#
_entry.id   AF-A0A8J2KPL2-F1
#
_cell.length_a   1.000
_cell.length_b   1.000
_cell.length_c   1.000
_cell.angle_alpha   90.00
_cell.angle_beta   90.00
_cell.angle_gamma   90.00
#
_symmetry.space_group_name_H-M   'P 1'
#
loop_
_entity.id
_entity.type
_entity.pdbx_description
1 polymer ?
#
loop_
_entity_poly.entity_id
_entity_poly.type
_entity_poly.pdbx_seq_one_letter_code
_entity_poly.pdbx_strand_id
1 'polypeptide(L)'
;MNSFAETKAIGKDVETQGMINAHFRDGAVVVEYLPSIGEEMREQTPLTEFSTAKPLTQFRELGENFKGLSFRAMSPVEKMLLCPMYCPTAESDQPLNMSEIYLLDSGGHYLDGTTDVTRTIFFGKPKDEIKNDFTSVLKGMIRLRTAIFPLEESRK
;
A
#
# COMPACT_ATOMS: atom_id res chain seq x y z
N MET A 1 -11.55 -26.57 7.79
CA MET A 1 -11.52 -25.82 6.51
C MET A 1 -11.96 -26.76 5.39
N ASN A 2 -12.58 -26.27 4.32
CA ASN A 2 -12.89 -27.11 3.17
C ASN A 2 -11.61 -27.36 2.36
N SER A 3 -11.42 -28.57 1.82
CA SER A 3 -10.21 -29.00 1.09
C SER A 3 -9.83 -28.08 -0.07
N PHE A 4 -10.81 -27.43 -0.69
CA PHE A 4 -10.57 -26.42 -1.73
C PHE A 4 -9.79 -25.20 -1.20
N ALA A 5 -10.10 -24.72 0.01
CA ALA A 5 -9.45 -23.57 0.61
C ALA A 5 -7.97 -23.85 0.96
N GLU A 6 -7.68 -25.07 1.41
CA GLU A 6 -6.32 -25.52 1.73
C GLU A 6 -5.48 -25.68 0.46
N THR A 7 -6.06 -26.24 -0.60
CA THR A 7 -5.35 -26.46 -1.87
C THR A 7 -4.96 -25.15 -2.54
N LYS A 8 -5.85 -24.15 -2.57
CA LYS A 8 -5.55 -22.85 -3.20
C LYS A 8 -4.63 -21.95 -2.37
N ALA A 9 -4.39 -22.27 -1.10
CA ALA A 9 -3.50 -21.49 -0.24
C ALA A 9 -2.02 -21.74 -0.56
N ILE A 10 -1.72 -22.88 -1.20
CA ILE A 10 -0.38 -23.25 -1.64
C ILE A 10 -0.27 -22.89 -3.13
N GLY A 11 0.39 -21.76 -3.41
CA GLY A 11 0.62 -21.33 -4.78
C GLY A 11 1.54 -22.30 -5.53
N LYS A 12 1.16 -22.68 -6.75
CA LYS A 12 2.00 -23.44 -7.68
C LYS A 12 2.99 -22.50 -8.38
N ASP A 13 4.06 -23.04 -8.95
CA ASP A 13 5.11 -22.25 -9.64
C ASP A 13 4.55 -21.22 -10.63
N VAL A 14 3.54 -21.59 -11.43
CA VAL A 14 2.89 -20.69 -12.40
C VAL A 14 2.13 -19.56 -11.70
N GLU A 15 1.41 -19.86 -10.61
CA GLU A 15 0.67 -18.87 -9.82
C GLU A 15 1.64 -17.94 -9.08
N THR A 16 2.72 -18.48 -8.52
CA THR A 16 3.78 -17.70 -7.87
C THR A 16 4.47 -16.76 -8.85
N GLN A 17 4.82 -17.24 -10.06
CA GLN A 17 5.42 -16.39 -11.07
C GLN A 17 4.45 -15.30 -11.55
N GLY A 18 3.16 -15.62 -11.69
CA GLY A 18 2.12 -14.65 -11.97
C GLY A 18 2.05 -13.56 -10.91
N MET A 19 2.06 -13.94 -9.63
CA MET A 19 2.07 -13.01 -8.50
C MET A 19 3.31 -12.11 -8.51
N ILE A 20 4.50 -12.65 -8.82
CA ILE A 20 5.73 -11.87 -8.95
C ILE A 20 5.59 -10.82 -10.07
N ASN A 21 5.06 -11.22 -11.23
CA ASN A 21 4.88 -10.32 -12.37
C ASN A 21 3.86 -9.21 -12.07
N ALA A 22 2.75 -9.56 -11.40
CA ALA A 22 1.75 -8.60 -10.95
C ALA A 22 2.34 -7.59 -9.95
N HIS A 23 3.09 -8.05 -8.95
CA HIS A 23 3.75 -7.17 -7.97
C HIS A 23 4.84 -6.30 -8.59
N PHE A 24 5.55 -6.81 -9.61
CA PHE A 24 6.56 -6.02 -10.33
C PHE A 24 5.91 -4.83 -11.07
N ARG A 25 4.84 -5.08 -11.83
CA ARG A 25 4.10 -4.02 -12.54
C ARG A 25 3.46 -3.03 -11.59
N ASP A 26 2.77 -3.52 -10.55
CA ASP A 26 2.13 -2.65 -9.55
C ASP A 26 3.16 -1.83 -8.75
N GLY A 27 4.29 -2.46 -8.42
CA GLY A 27 5.40 -1.80 -7.74
C GLY A 27 5.99 -0.65 -8.55
N ALA A 28 6.12 -0.80 -9.88
CA ALA A 28 6.56 0.28 -10.76
C ALA A 28 5.61 1.47 -10.71
N VAL A 29 4.29 1.22 -10.84
CA VAL A 29 3.25 2.26 -10.75
C VAL A 29 3.33 3.04 -9.43
N VAL A 30 3.46 2.33 -8.30
CA VAL A 30 3.55 2.97 -6.97
C VAL A 30 4.82 3.82 -6.83
N VAL A 31 5.97 3.32 -7.31
CA VAL A 31 7.25 4.04 -7.24
C VAL A 31 7.29 5.26 -8.15
N GLU A 32 6.62 5.19 -9.31
CA GLU A 32 6.50 6.32 -10.23
C GLU A 32 5.55 7.40 -9.69
N TYR A 33 4.43 7.00 -9.08
CA TYR A 33 3.41 7.94 -8.63
C TYR A 33 3.77 8.65 -7.32
N LEU A 34 4.26 7.92 -6.30
CA LEU A 34 4.47 8.49 -4.97
C LEU A 34 5.32 9.77 -4.91
N PRO A 35 6.41 9.91 -5.69
CA PRO A 35 7.18 11.15 -5.75
C PRO A 35 6.37 12.37 -6.23
N SER A 36 5.41 12.16 -7.15
CA SER A 36 4.64 13.26 -7.75
C SER A 36 3.77 13.97 -6.72
N ILE A 37 3.24 13.24 -5.73
CA ILE A 37 2.48 13.84 -4.61
C ILE A 37 3.36 14.87 -3.88
N GLY A 38 4.60 14.51 -3.58
CA GLY A 38 5.54 15.40 -2.89
C GLY A 38 5.97 16.60 -3.75
N GLU A 39 6.01 16.45 -5.08
CA GLU A 39 6.28 17.53 -6.02
C GLU A 39 5.11 18.52 -6.08
N GLU A 40 3.89 18.02 -6.28
CA GLU A 40 2.66 18.80 -6.29
C GLU A 40 2.46 19.60 -5.00
N MET A 41 2.76 19.00 -3.84
CA MET A 41 2.71 19.71 -2.55
C MET A 41 3.74 20.84 -2.44
N ARG A 42 4.95 20.67 -3.02
CA ARG A 42 5.97 21.73 -3.05
C ARG A 42 5.58 22.88 -3.98
N GLU A 43 4.85 22.57 -5.05
CA GLU A 43 4.27 23.55 -5.98
C GLU A 43 3.01 24.22 -5.42
N GLN A 44 2.61 23.90 -4.19
CA GLN A 44 1.41 24.42 -3.52
C GLN A 44 0.10 24.02 -4.23
N THR A 45 0.10 22.91 -4.98
CA THR A 45 -1.13 22.33 -5.51
C THR A 45 -1.97 21.81 -4.34
N PRO A 46 -3.26 22.19 -4.24
CA PRO A 46 -4.13 21.73 -3.17
C PRO A 46 -4.47 20.25 -3.37
N LEU A 47 -3.89 19.38 -2.54
CA LEU A 47 -4.15 17.94 -2.53
C LEU A 47 -4.98 17.54 -1.31
N THR A 48 -5.79 16.50 -1.49
CA THR A 48 -6.61 15.88 -0.46
C THR A 48 -6.44 14.37 -0.44
N GLU A 49 -6.95 13.70 0.59
CA GLU A 49 -6.97 12.24 0.69
C GLU A 49 -7.58 11.64 -0.60
N PHE A 50 -8.70 12.19 -1.08
CA PHE A 50 -9.37 11.73 -2.29
C PHE A 50 -8.58 12.04 -3.57
N SER A 51 -8.01 13.24 -3.67
CA SER A 51 -7.30 13.67 -4.88
C SER A 51 -6.02 12.89 -5.13
N THR A 52 -5.43 12.30 -4.09
CA THR A 52 -4.20 11.48 -4.20
C THR A 52 -4.48 9.99 -4.45
N ALA A 53 -5.62 9.46 -4.03
CA ALA A 53 -5.96 8.06 -4.30
C ALA A 53 -6.37 7.80 -5.76
N LYS A 54 -7.02 8.79 -6.41
CA LYS A 54 -7.57 8.64 -7.75
C LYS A 54 -6.51 8.48 -8.85
N PRO A 55 -5.44 9.30 -8.92
CA PRO A 55 -4.43 9.16 -9.96
C PRO A 55 -3.71 7.81 -9.93
N LEU A 56 -3.41 7.28 -8.74
CA LEU A 56 -2.81 5.94 -8.61
C LEU A 56 -3.66 4.84 -9.28
N THR A 57 -4.99 4.93 -9.14
CA THR A 57 -5.91 4.01 -9.80
C THR A 57 -5.82 4.15 -11.31
N GLN A 58 -5.73 5.37 -11.83
CA GLN A 58 -5.58 5.63 -13.27
C GLN A 58 -4.26 5.06 -13.82
N PHE A 59 -3.16 5.21 -13.09
CA PHE A 59 -1.89 4.59 -13.49
C PHE A 59 -1.97 3.07 -13.53
N ARG A 60 -2.67 2.44 -12.58
CA ARG A 60 -2.93 0.99 -12.61
C ARG A 60 -3.80 0.56 -13.79
N GLU A 61 -4.81 1.34 -14.13
CA GLU A 61 -5.72 1.08 -15.26
C GLU A 61 -5.01 1.07 -16.62
N LEU A 62 -3.93 1.84 -16.77
CA LEU A 62 -3.09 1.85 -17.96
C LEU A 62 -2.17 0.63 -18.05
N GLY A 63 -1.96 -0.08 -16.94
CA GLY A 63 -1.08 -1.24 -16.85
C GLY A 63 -1.66 -2.49 -17.51
N GLU A 64 -0.77 -3.31 -18.07
CA GLU A 64 -1.15 -4.61 -18.63
C GLU A 64 -1.83 -5.50 -17.58
N ASN A 65 -2.80 -6.31 -18.03
CA ASN A 65 -3.50 -7.31 -17.23
C ASN A 65 -4.34 -6.79 -16.07
N PHE A 66 -4.49 -5.47 -15.87
CA PHE A 66 -5.32 -4.91 -14.80
C PHE A 66 -6.80 -5.33 -14.91
N LYS A 67 -7.41 -5.65 -13.76
CA LYS A 67 -8.80 -6.13 -13.63
C LYS A 67 -9.62 -5.40 -12.57
N GLY A 68 -9.08 -4.32 -12.01
CA GLY A 68 -9.75 -3.52 -10.99
C GLY A 68 -8.95 -3.47 -9.70
N LEU A 69 -9.39 -2.63 -8.78
CA LEU A 69 -8.76 -2.53 -7.46
C LEU A 69 -9.08 -3.77 -6.62
N SER A 70 -8.10 -4.24 -5.84
CA SER A 70 -8.32 -5.35 -4.89
C SER A 70 -9.10 -4.91 -3.66
N PHE A 71 -8.97 -3.63 -3.31
CA PHE A 71 -9.77 -2.91 -2.33
C PHE A 71 -9.71 -1.41 -2.64
N ARG A 72 -10.61 -0.63 -2.05
CA ARG A 72 -10.57 0.83 -2.23
C ARG A 72 -9.34 1.39 -1.53
N ALA A 73 -8.53 2.15 -2.27
CA ALA A 73 -7.33 2.76 -1.72
C ALA A 73 -7.65 3.64 -0.49
N MET A 74 -6.85 3.48 0.55
CA MET A 74 -6.90 4.27 1.78
C MET A 74 -5.75 5.27 1.73
N SER A 75 -6.06 6.54 1.86
CA SER A 75 -5.09 7.65 1.82
C SER A 75 -5.16 8.58 3.05
N PRO A 76 -5.25 8.04 4.29
CA PRO A 76 -5.46 8.87 5.48
C PRO A 76 -4.30 9.83 5.77
N VAL A 77 -4.66 10.97 6.35
CA VAL A 77 -3.73 11.88 7.05
C VAL A 77 -4.06 11.99 8.55
N GLU A 78 -3.04 12.26 9.36
CA GLU A 78 -3.15 12.58 10.80
C GLU A 78 -4.10 11.65 11.59
N LYS A 79 -5.22 12.20 12.09
CA LYS A 79 -6.13 11.50 12.99
C LYS A 79 -6.79 10.29 12.33
N MET A 80 -6.93 10.30 11.00
CA MET A 80 -7.53 9.19 10.26
C MET A 80 -6.59 7.98 10.18
N LEU A 81 -5.29 8.15 10.44
CA LEU A 81 -4.31 7.05 10.53
C LEU A 81 -4.65 6.06 11.65
N LEU A 82 -5.40 6.51 12.68
CA LEU A 82 -5.83 5.66 13.79
C LEU A 82 -7.05 4.80 13.47
N CYS A 83 -7.63 4.93 12.27
CA CYS A 83 -8.77 4.16 11.81
C CYS A 83 -8.31 3.12 10.76
N PRO A 84 -8.16 1.83 11.13
CA PRO A 84 -7.49 0.83 10.28
C PRO A 84 -8.18 0.52 8.95
N MET A 85 -9.47 0.85 8.83
CA MET A 85 -10.26 0.67 7.59
C MET A 85 -10.84 2.01 7.14
N TYR A 86 -10.05 3.09 7.25
CA TYR A 86 -10.47 4.41 6.81
C TYR A 86 -10.49 4.50 5.30
N CYS A 87 -11.68 4.80 4.77
CA CYS A 87 -11.84 5.26 3.41
C CYS A 87 -12.36 6.70 3.45
N PRO A 88 -11.66 7.68 2.83
CA PRO A 88 -12.17 9.04 2.77
C PRO A 88 -13.53 9.07 2.04
N THR A 89 -14.46 9.85 2.59
CA THR A 89 -15.72 10.23 1.93
C THR A 89 -15.66 11.71 1.55
N ALA A 90 -16.63 12.18 0.76
CA ALA A 90 -16.70 13.61 0.42
C ALA A 90 -16.80 14.51 1.67
N GLU A 91 -17.36 13.99 2.77
CA GLU A 91 -17.53 14.69 4.04
C GLU A 91 -16.29 14.61 4.94
N SER A 92 -15.46 13.59 4.78
CA SER A 92 -14.28 13.37 5.64
C SER A 92 -12.96 13.75 4.97
N ASP A 93 -12.96 14.04 3.67
CA ASP A 93 -11.78 14.36 2.85
C ASP A 93 -10.95 15.50 3.47
N GLN A 94 -9.76 15.16 3.96
CA GLN A 94 -8.83 16.12 4.55
C GLN A 94 -7.78 16.61 3.54
N PRO A 95 -7.33 17.86 3.63
CA PRO A 95 -6.19 18.34 2.86
C PRO A 95 -4.89 17.68 3.33
N LEU A 96 -3.96 17.43 2.40
CA LEU A 96 -2.61 16.98 2.74
C LEU A 96 -1.75 18.16 3.23
N ASN A 97 -0.84 17.86 4.15
CA ASN A 97 0.10 18.84 4.71
C ASN A 97 1.52 18.26 4.75
N MET A 98 2.52 19.08 4.42
CA MET A 98 3.95 18.71 4.46
C MET A 98 4.44 18.37 5.88
N SER A 99 3.72 18.81 6.91
CA SER A 99 4.08 18.65 8.33
C SER A 99 3.36 17.48 9.01
N GLU A 100 2.70 16.63 8.23
CA GLU A 100 1.81 15.58 8.71
C GLU A 100 2.21 14.23 8.12
N ILE A 101 1.82 13.14 8.80
CA ILE A 101 2.01 11.79 8.26
C ILE A 101 0.93 11.52 7.21
N TYR A 102 1.37 11.00 6.06
CA TYR A 102 0.50 10.46 5.01
C TYR A 102 0.69 8.95 4.92
N LEU A 103 -0.40 8.20 4.79
CA LEU A 103 -0.36 6.77 4.54
C LEU A 103 -1.16 6.47 3.28
N LEU A 104 -0.57 5.65 2.40
CA LEU A 104 -1.23 5.13 1.21
C LEU A 104 -1.27 3.61 1.32
N ASP A 105 -2.46 3.05 1.45
CA ASP A 105 -2.72 1.61 1.42
C ASP A 105 -3.57 1.28 0.20
N SER A 106 -3.07 0.43 -0.69
CA SER A 106 -3.74 0.21 -1.97
C SER A 106 -3.33 -1.09 -2.64
N GLY A 107 -4.14 -1.56 -3.58
CA GLY A 107 -3.82 -2.76 -4.34
C GLY A 107 -4.68 -2.94 -5.60
N GLY A 108 -4.25 -3.87 -6.45
CA GLY A 108 -4.91 -4.19 -7.72
C GLY A 108 -5.09 -5.69 -7.92
N HIS A 109 -6.16 -6.05 -8.61
CA HIS A 109 -6.32 -7.35 -9.24
C HIS A 109 -5.78 -7.29 -10.67
N TYR A 110 -5.01 -8.32 -11.03
CA TYR A 110 -4.47 -8.56 -12.36
C TYR A 110 -4.88 -9.97 -12.81
N LEU A 111 -4.80 -10.26 -14.11
CA LEU A 111 -5.09 -11.61 -14.63
C LEU A 111 -4.24 -12.70 -13.99
N ASP A 112 -3.04 -12.36 -13.52
CA ASP A 112 -2.01 -13.26 -13.04
C ASP A 112 -1.66 -13.06 -11.56
N GLY A 113 -2.30 -12.12 -10.86
CA GLY A 113 -2.04 -11.92 -9.44
C GLY A 113 -2.91 -10.85 -8.78
N THR A 114 -2.77 -10.73 -7.46
CA THR A 114 -3.42 -9.68 -6.67
C THR A 114 -2.37 -9.03 -5.78
N THR A 115 -2.39 -7.70 -5.71
CA THR A 115 -1.44 -6.92 -4.93
C THR A 115 -2.13 -6.23 -3.75
N ASP A 116 -1.33 -5.95 -2.74
CA ASP A 116 -1.68 -5.20 -1.53
C ASP A 116 -0.40 -4.55 -1.00
N VAL A 117 -0.39 -3.22 -0.89
CA VAL A 117 0.81 -2.48 -0.51
C VAL A 117 0.46 -1.20 0.24
N THR A 118 1.08 -1.07 1.42
CA THR A 118 1.04 0.14 2.23
C THR A 118 2.37 0.89 2.23
N ARG A 119 2.33 2.23 2.16
CA ARG A 119 3.48 3.13 2.36
C ARG A 119 3.09 4.28 3.28
N THR A 120 3.90 4.52 4.30
CA THR A 120 3.79 5.68 5.19
C THR A 120 4.91 6.66 4.87
N ILE A 121 4.55 7.92 4.64
CA ILE A 121 5.40 8.96 4.08
C ILE A 121 5.24 10.22 4.92
N PHE A 122 6.34 10.97 5.06
CA PHE A 122 6.34 12.31 5.62
C PHE A 122 7.07 13.21 4.62
N PHE A 123 6.34 14.13 3.97
CA PHE A 123 6.88 14.90 2.83
C PHE A 123 7.80 16.06 3.25
N GLY A 124 7.63 16.61 4.46
CA GLY A 124 8.50 17.63 5.03
C GLY A 124 9.58 17.06 5.93
N LYS A 125 9.88 17.75 7.05
CA LYS A 125 10.86 17.32 8.04
C LYS A 125 10.16 16.71 9.26
N PRO A 126 10.24 15.38 9.48
CA PRO A 126 9.58 14.75 10.62
C PRO A 126 10.30 15.07 11.94
N LYS A 127 9.53 15.06 13.03
CA LYS A 127 10.07 15.09 14.40
C LYS A 127 10.79 13.77 14.72
N ASP A 128 11.67 13.79 15.72
CA ASP A 128 12.42 12.59 16.09
C ASP A 128 11.54 11.46 16.62
N GLU A 129 10.42 11.78 17.28
CA GLU A 129 9.42 10.79 17.70
C GLU A 129 8.85 9.99 16.52
N ILE A 130 8.37 10.68 15.48
CA ILE A 130 7.85 10.05 14.24
C ILE A 130 8.90 9.15 13.60
N LYS A 131 10.16 9.61 13.54
CA LYS A 131 11.27 8.81 12.99
C LYS A 131 11.52 7.55 13.81
N ASN A 132 11.48 7.65 15.14
CA ASN A 132 11.71 6.52 16.04
C ASN A 132 10.60 5.47 15.91
N ASP A 133 9.35 5.91 15.85
CA ASP A 133 8.18 5.01 15.72
C ASP A 133 8.18 4.30 14.36
N PHE A 134 8.35 5.07 13.27
CA PHE A 134 8.47 4.50 11.92
C PHE A 134 9.63 3.49 11.83
N THR A 135 10.78 3.82 12.42
CA THR A 135 11.95 2.92 12.42
C THR A 135 11.67 1.65 13.23
N SER A 136 10.89 1.73 14.30
CA SER A 136 10.52 0.56 15.11
C SER A 136 9.61 -0.39 14.31
N VAL A 137 8.63 0.15 13.56
CA VAL A 137 7.81 -0.62 12.62
C VAL A 137 8.69 -1.28 11.55
N LEU A 138 9.59 -0.51 10.93
CA LEU A 138 10.50 -1.03 9.89
C LEU A 138 11.41 -2.17 10.42
N LYS A 139 11.93 -2.04 11.64
CA LYS A 139 12.71 -3.10 12.29
C LYS A 139 11.89 -4.38 12.46
N GLY A 140 10.63 -4.27 12.88
CA GLY A 140 9.71 -5.41 12.98
C GLY A 140 9.48 -6.08 11.63
N MET A 141 9.20 -5.28 10.59
CA MET A 141 9.00 -5.75 9.21
C MET A 141 10.23 -6.49 8.67
N ILE A 142 11.43 -5.93 8.82
CA ILE A 142 12.68 -6.58 8.40
C ILE A 142 12.89 -7.88 9.17
N ARG A 143 12.72 -7.85 10.50
CA ARG A 143 12.89 -9.03 11.34
C ARG A 143 11.99 -10.18 10.91
N LEU A 144 10.72 -9.91 10.59
CA LEU A 144 9.80 -10.95 10.11
C LEU A 144 10.17 -11.43 8.69
N ARG A 145 10.50 -10.49 7.79
CA ARG A 145 10.86 -10.81 6.40
C ARG A 145 12.12 -11.68 6.29
N THR A 146 13.06 -11.55 7.23
CA THR A 146 14.31 -12.33 7.25
C THR A 146 14.31 -13.43 8.30
N ALA A 147 13.17 -13.73 8.92
CA ALA A 147 13.08 -14.78 9.93
C ALA A 147 13.27 -16.17 9.30
N ILE A 148 13.92 -17.06 10.04
CA ILE A 148 14.02 -18.48 9.70
C ILE A 148 13.18 -19.23 10.74
N PHE A 149 12.21 -20.02 10.28
CA PHE A 149 11.30 -20.80 11.12
C PHE A 149 11.22 -22.26 10.64
N PRO A 150 10.92 -23.21 11.54
CA PRO A 150 10.68 -24.61 11.16
C PRO A 150 9.46 -24.74 10.23
N LEU A 151 9.46 -25.77 9.38
CA LEU A 151 8.37 -26.05 8.43
C LEU A 151 7.04 -26.46 9.10
N GLU A 152 7.03 -26.84 10.39
CA GLU A 152 5.87 -27.51 11.01
C GLU A 152 5.16 -26.73 12.15
N GLU A 153 5.57 -25.52 12.52
CA GLU A 153 5.14 -24.94 13.81
C GLU A 153 3.84 -24.12 13.84
N SER A 154 3.02 -24.08 12.79
CA SER A 154 1.82 -23.22 12.78
C SER A 154 0.47 -23.93 12.75
N ARG A 155 0.39 -25.23 13.10
CA ARG A 155 -0.89 -25.95 13.29
C ARG A 155 -1.07 -26.39 14.74
N LYS A 156 -1.23 -25.45 15.65
CA LYS A 156 -1.89 -25.66 16.95
C LYS A 156 -2.92 -24.57 17.17
#